data_AF-A0A942MZ75-F1
#
_entry.id   AF-A0A942MZ75-F1
#
_cell.length_a   1.000
_cell.length_b   1.000
_cell.length_c   1.000
_cell.angle_alpha   90.00
_cell.angle_beta   90.00
_cell.angle_gamma   90.00
#
_symmetry.space_group_name_H-M   'P 1'
#
loop_
_entity.id
_entity.type
_entity.pdbx_description
1 polymer ?
#
loop_
_entity_poly.entity_id
_entity_poly.type
_entity_poly.pdbx_seq_one_letter_code
_entity_poly.pdbx_strand_id
1 'polypeptide(L)' 'MNKHEEIEKIKIKIEDVKKRMPAHSVKPAIIQELEQLEDRLAELVKE' A
#
# COMPACT_ATOMS: atom_id res chain seq x y z
N MET A 1 8.29 -6.26 15.90
CA MET A 1 6.99 -6.20 15.21
C MET A 1 6.76 -7.56 14.61
N ASN A 2 5.65 -8.19 14.95
CA ASN A 2 5.27 -9.46 14.33
C ASN A 2 4.79 -9.23 12.90
N LYS A 3 4.97 -10.24 12.05
CA LYS A 3 4.56 -10.24 10.64
C LYS A 3 3.11 -9.79 10.42
N HIS A 4 2.21 -10.17 11.32
CA HIS A 4 0.82 -9.74 11.30
C HIS A 4 0.66 -8.22 11.48
N GLU A 5 1.42 -7.61 12.37
CA GLU A 5 1.41 -6.15 12.59
C GLU A 5 1.98 -5.40 11.38
N GLU A 6 2.98 -5.95 10.69
CA GLU A 6 3.51 -5.37 9.44
C GLU A 6 2.47 -5.40 8.32
N ILE A 7 1.81 -6.54 8.14
CA ILE A 7 0.74 -6.71 7.16
C ILE A 7 -0.40 -5.72 7.43
N GLU A 8 -0.82 -5.56 8.68
CA GLU A 8 -1.89 -4.63 9.05
C GLU A 8 -1.48 -3.18 8.78
N LYS A 9 -0.26 -2.79 9.14
CA LYS A 9 0.28 -1.45 8.86
C LYS A 9 0.33 -1.15 7.36
N ILE A 10 0.74 -2.12 6.54
CA ILE A 10 0.80 -1.93 5.08
C ILE A 10 -0.61 -1.80 4.49
N LYS A 11 -1.57 -2.60 4.95
CA LYS A 11 -2.99 -2.46 4.54
C LYS A 11 -3.55 -1.08 4.87
N ILE A 12 -3.26 -0.56 6.07
CA ILE A 12 -3.68 0.79 6.48
C ILE A 12 -3.08 1.83 5.54
N LYS A 13 -1.78 1.74 5.23
CA LYS A 13 -1.12 2.67 4.30
C LYS A 13 -1.73 2.62 2.90
N ILE A 14 -2.02 1.42 2.38
CA ILE A 14 -2.68 1.24 1.08
C ILE A 14 -4.02 1.97 1.04
N GLU A 15 -4.86 1.78 2.06
CA GLU A 15 -6.16 2.45 2.15
C GLU A 15 -6.02 3.97 2.25
N ASP A 16 -5.05 4.47 3.01
CA ASP A 16 -4.78 5.90 3.09
C ASP A 16 -4.28 6.49 1.77
N VAL A 17 -3.47 5.74 1.01
CA VAL A 17 -3.03 6.16 -0.33
C VAL A 17 -4.22 6.19 -1.28
N LYS A 18 -5.06 5.14 -1.29
CA LYS A 18 -6.28 5.06 -2.12
C LYS A 18 -7.26 6.19 -1.83
N LYS A 19 -7.47 6.54 -0.55
CA LYS A 19 -8.32 7.68 -0.14
C LYS A 19 -7.78 9.04 -0.59
N ARG A 20 -6.46 9.17 -0.71
CA ARG A 20 -5.79 10.41 -1.15
C ARG A 20 -5.66 10.51 -2.67
N MET A 21 -6.05 9.48 -3.43
CA MET A 21 -5.98 9.51 -4.89
C MET A 21 -6.96 10.56 -5.46
N PRO A 22 -6.49 11.50 -6.29
CA PRO A 22 -7.36 12.46 -6.95
C PRO A 22 -8.21 11.76 -8.02
N ALA A 23 -9.53 11.98 -8.01
CA ALA A 23 -10.47 11.33 -8.92
C ALA A 23 -10.22 11.57 -10.43
N HIS A 24 -9.54 12.66 -10.78
CA HIS A 24 -9.33 13.08 -12.17
C HIS A 24 -7.85 13.24 -12.56
N SER A 25 -6.93 13.08 -11.62
CA SER A 25 -5.50 13.32 -11.88
C SER A 25 -4.66 12.51 -10.91
N VAL A 26 -4.59 11.20 -11.17
CA VAL A 26 -3.73 10.33 -10.38
C VAL A 26 -2.28 10.64 -10.73
N LYS A 27 -1.52 11.12 -9.74
CA LYS A 27 -0.10 11.39 -9.92
C LYS A 27 0.67 10.08 -10.02
N PRO A 28 1.63 9.94 -10.97
CA PRO A 28 2.44 8.72 -11.09
C PRO A 28 3.14 8.31 -9.78
N ALA A 29 3.58 9.29 -8.97
CA ALA A 29 4.18 9.02 -7.66
C ALA A 29 3.22 8.31 -6.67
N ILE A 30 1.92 8.60 -6.74
CA ILE A 30 0.91 7.95 -5.88
C ILE A 30 0.66 6.51 -6.34
N ILE A 31 0.65 6.28 -7.67
CA ILE A 31 0.55 4.92 -8.22
C ILE A 31 1.77 4.11 -7.82
N GLN A 32 2.96 4.67 -7.97
CA GLN A 32 4.20 3.99 -7.63
C GLN A 32 4.31 3.68 -6.14
N GLU A 33 3.85 4.59 -5.26
CA GLU A 33 3.74 4.32 -3.81
C GLU A 33 2.77 3.17 -3.53
N LEU A 34 1.62 3.15 -4.21
CA LEU A 34 0.62 2.09 -4.05
C LEU A 34 1.16 0.72 -4.51
N GLU A 35 1.78 0.65 -5.69
CA GLU A 35 2.38 -0.57 -6.24
C GLU A 35 3.44 -1.14 -5.29
N GLN A 36 4.33 -0.29 -4.75
CA GLN A 36 5.35 -0.72 -3.78
C GLN A 36 4.74 -1.30 -2.50
N LEU A 37 3.66 -0.70 -2.00
CA LEU A 37 2.97 -1.20 -0.81
C LEU A 37 2.26 -2.52 -1.08
N GLU A 38 1.62 -2.66 -2.25
CA GLU A 38 0.93 -3.90 -2.67
C GLU A 38 1.92 -5.05 -2.93
N ASP A 39 3.06 -4.77 -3.56
CA ASP A 39 4.15 -5.74 -3.74
C ASP A 39 4.70 -6.20 -2.39
N ARG A 40 4.97 -5.26 -1.48
CA ARG A 40 5.48 -5.60 -0.14
C ARG A 40 4.48 -6.43 0.66
N LEU A 41 3.18 -6.12 0.54
CA LEU A 41 2.12 -6.92 1.14
C LEU A 41 2.12 -8.34 0.56
N ALA A 42 2.27 -8.48 -0.77
CA ALA A 42 2.31 -9.77 -1.43
C ALA A 42 3.51 -10.62 -1.01
N GLU A 43 4.69 -10.03 -0.82
CA GLU A 43 5.87 -10.72 -0.27
C GLU A 43 5.58 -11.26 1.14
N LEU A 44 5.07 -10.40 2.02
CA LEU A 44 4.78 -10.76 3.41
C LEU A 44 3.67 -11.82 3.53
N VAL A 45 2.76 -11.92 2.58
CA VAL A 45 1.70 -12.94 2.60
C VAL A 45 2.18 -14.27 2.03
N LYS A 46 3.21 -14.28 1.17
CA LYS A 46 3.76 -15.50 0.54
C LYS A 46 4.79 -16.22 1.40
N GLU A 47 5.57 -15.50 2.20
CA GLU A 47 6.36 -16.10 3.29
C GLU A 47 5.45 -16.78 4.33
#